data_AF-A0A970ZYK6-F1
#
_entry.id   AF-A0A970ZYK6-F1
#
_cell.length_a   1.000
_cell.length_b   1.000
_cell.length_c   1.000
_cell.angle_alpha   90.00
_cell.angle_beta   90.00
_cell.angle_gamma   90.00
#
_symmetry.space_group_name_H-M   'P 1'
#
loop_
_entity.id
_entity.type
_entity.pdbx_description
1 polymer ?
#
loop_
_entity_poly.entity_id
_entity_poly.type
_entity_poly.pdbx_seq_one_letter_code
_entity_poly.pdbx_strand_id
1 'polypeptide(L)'
;MIRIRCITSSALPLARDRIAQVRHIFTENFPKLAGYAERIPDLLTDPIKHEYQTALIVSETGLGRVTGFVLLLHFPSIGSSFLDFIAVRKEQWGGGLGSALYEAAREYCHGLSSRGLYLEVQPDDPALTPDSAELAQSRKRMRFYEHYGVRPIVGTAYHAPAGEPATTAYLLFDPLDRTSSLSRAEARKAVRAILENRFGHIVDAPYIQRVVESFADEPVQLRPPRYVKTTDHGRPITTGRIEPSFALVISDKHIIHHVRSRGYFERPARVGALREALLPLNVFASVAPRHFSEQAILAVHDPRFVHYLKVVCTKLETGRPVYPDTFPVRRPDRRPRDLPVQAGYYCIDSCTPLDRNAYLAARASVDVAMTAAEEVLAGTLVAYGLCRPPGHHAERKVYGGFCYFNNAAIAAHHLSRHGRTAILDIDFHHGNGTQDIFYARSDVLTVSIHGHPDHSFPYFSGFSAETGEGPGLGFNHNFPLPPNTDDAAYVKTLDKALSRIDRFRPDFLVVSFGLDVLGGDPTGTFLLSTDGMRTIAQHLARRNYPMLVVQEGGYNLRNLKRGVVAFFGALAESRR
;
A
#
# COMPACT_ATOMS: atom_id res chain seq x y z
N MET A 1 20.96 11.27 -3.45
CA MET A 1 19.70 11.63 -2.77
C MET A 1 19.37 10.53 -1.77
N ILE A 2 19.06 10.89 -0.52
CA ILE A 2 18.66 9.95 0.53
C ILE A 2 17.14 9.89 0.53
N ARG A 3 16.57 8.68 0.52
CA ARG A 3 15.14 8.41 0.63
C ARG A 3 14.85 7.84 1.99
N ILE A 4 13.71 8.18 2.59
CA ILE A 4 13.26 7.59 3.86
C ILE A 4 11.93 6.89 3.61
N ARG A 5 11.85 5.62 3.98
CA ARG A 5 10.67 4.76 3.75
C ARG A 5 10.34 3.99 5.02
N CYS A 6 9.06 3.68 5.20
CA CYS A 6 8.61 2.78 6.26
C CYS A 6 8.48 1.35 5.71
N ILE A 7 9.11 0.39 6.39
CA ILE A 7 8.98 -1.05 6.15
C ILE A 7 8.00 -1.60 7.18
N THR A 8 6.88 -2.13 6.70
CA THR A 8 5.79 -2.69 7.54
C THR A 8 5.61 -4.19 7.37
N SER A 9 6.45 -4.84 6.55
CA SER A 9 6.40 -6.28 6.32
C SER A 9 7.77 -6.83 5.92
N SER A 10 8.08 -8.04 6.38
CA SER A 10 9.29 -8.78 6.03
C SER A 10 9.05 -9.77 4.87
N ALA A 11 7.85 -9.80 4.27
CA ALA A 11 7.49 -10.78 3.25
C ALA A 11 8.22 -10.57 1.91
N LEU A 12 8.47 -9.32 1.52
CA LEU A 12 9.03 -8.99 0.22
C LEU A 12 10.56 -9.20 0.18
N PRO A 13 11.14 -9.75 -0.91
CA PRO A 13 12.58 -9.93 -1.06
C PRO A 13 13.39 -8.66 -0.78
N LEU A 14 12.96 -7.50 -1.28
CA LEU A 14 13.65 -6.24 -1.05
C LEU A 14 13.50 -5.73 0.39
N ALA A 15 12.36 -6.00 1.03
CA ALA A 15 12.21 -5.73 2.46
C ALA A 15 13.15 -6.61 3.30
N ARG A 16 13.32 -7.89 2.93
CA ARG A 16 14.29 -8.79 3.58
C ARG A 16 15.73 -8.30 3.45
N ASP A 17 16.14 -7.84 2.27
CA ASP A 17 17.47 -7.25 2.07
C ASP A 17 17.68 -6.01 2.94
N ARG A 18 16.71 -5.08 2.96
CA ARG A 18 16.77 -3.91 3.83
C ARG A 18 16.83 -4.29 5.31
N ILE A 19 16.02 -5.25 5.76
CA ILE A 19 16.04 -5.75 7.14
C ILE A 19 17.40 -6.37 7.48
N ALA A 20 18.03 -7.12 6.55
CA ALA A 20 19.37 -7.65 6.75
C ALA A 20 20.42 -6.53 6.91
N GLN A 21 20.34 -5.48 6.08
CA GLN A 21 21.21 -4.30 6.23
C GLN A 21 20.95 -3.57 7.57
N VAL A 22 19.69 -3.46 8.01
CA VAL A 22 19.33 -2.90 9.33
C VAL A 22 19.93 -3.71 10.46
N ARG A 23 19.84 -5.05 10.43
CA ARG A 23 20.43 -5.93 11.44
C ARG A 23 21.94 -5.74 11.59
N HIS A 24 22.63 -5.53 10.46
CA HIS A 24 24.04 -5.21 10.47
C HIS A 24 24.32 -3.86 11.14
N ILE A 25 23.61 -2.78 10.75
CA ILE A 25 23.75 -1.46 11.38
C ILE A 25 23.42 -1.52 12.89
N PHE A 26 22.39 -2.29 13.26
CA PHE A 26 21.98 -2.49 14.64
C PHE A 26 23.12 -3.12 15.45
N THR A 27 23.68 -4.22 14.97
CA THR A 27 24.74 -4.97 15.67
C THR A 27 26.01 -4.14 15.86
N GLU A 28 26.37 -3.29 14.89
CA GLU A 28 27.52 -2.39 14.99
C GLU A 28 27.35 -1.25 16.00
N ASN A 29 26.12 -0.78 16.21
CA ASN A 29 25.78 0.31 17.12
C ASN A 29 25.40 -0.18 18.53
N PHE A 30 24.84 -1.38 18.63
CA PHE A 30 24.33 -1.97 19.88
C PHE A 30 24.84 -3.41 20.07
N PRO A 31 26.17 -3.63 20.20
CA PRO A 31 26.76 -4.97 20.24
C PRO A 31 26.25 -5.83 21.40
N LYS A 32 25.93 -5.22 22.55
CA LYS A 32 25.35 -5.90 23.72
C LYS A 32 23.92 -6.44 23.46
N LEU A 33 23.25 -5.95 22.42
CA LEU A 33 21.88 -6.31 22.06
C LEU A 33 21.81 -7.00 20.68
N ALA A 34 22.90 -7.60 20.20
CA ALA A 34 22.94 -8.23 18.88
C ALA A 34 21.83 -9.28 18.68
N GLY A 35 21.50 -10.06 19.72
CA GLY A 35 20.40 -11.03 19.68
C GLY A 35 19.01 -10.41 19.49
N TYR A 36 18.83 -9.13 19.82
CA TYR A 36 17.58 -8.41 19.56
C TYR A 36 17.37 -8.15 18.06
N ALA A 37 18.45 -7.92 17.31
CA ALA A 37 18.38 -7.67 15.87
C ALA A 37 17.74 -8.85 15.12
N GLU A 38 17.94 -10.08 15.59
CA GLU A 38 17.33 -11.30 15.03
C GLU A 38 15.81 -11.31 15.11
N ARG A 39 15.24 -10.58 16.08
CA ARG A 39 13.78 -10.53 16.32
C ARG A 39 13.05 -9.52 15.42
N ILE A 40 13.77 -8.61 14.77
CA ILE A 40 13.17 -7.53 13.95
C ILE A 40 12.19 -8.05 12.89
N PRO A 41 12.48 -9.12 12.12
CA PRO A 41 11.53 -9.66 11.15
C PRO A 41 10.21 -10.13 11.79
N ASP A 42 10.28 -10.77 12.96
CA ASP A 42 9.12 -11.29 13.69
C ASP A 42 8.28 -10.14 14.25
N LEU A 43 8.94 -9.12 14.82
CA LEU A 43 8.28 -7.92 15.35
C LEU A 43 7.44 -7.19 14.28
N LEU A 44 7.82 -7.26 13.01
CA LEU A 44 7.11 -6.63 11.89
C LEU A 44 5.91 -7.43 11.38
N THR A 45 5.75 -8.70 11.76
CA THR A 45 4.76 -9.61 11.15
C THR A 45 3.62 -10.01 12.07
N ASP A 46 3.77 -9.88 13.38
CA ASP A 46 2.77 -10.35 14.35
C ASP A 46 2.44 -9.28 15.43
N PRO A 47 1.62 -8.26 15.10
CA PRO A 47 1.26 -7.22 16.06
C PRO A 47 0.35 -7.72 17.19
N ILE A 48 -0.37 -8.83 17.00
CA ILE A 48 -1.28 -9.38 18.00
C ILE A 48 -0.48 -10.02 19.14
N LYS A 49 0.54 -10.81 18.80
CA LYS A 49 1.43 -11.44 19.79
C LYS A 49 2.12 -10.43 20.71
N HIS A 50 2.35 -9.21 20.22
CA HIS A 50 3.14 -8.21 20.91
C HIS A 50 2.31 -7.12 21.60
N GLU A 51 0.99 -7.04 21.34
CA GLU A 51 0.11 -5.94 21.77
C GLU A 51 0.53 -4.54 21.28
N TYR A 52 1.47 -4.47 20.33
CA TYR A 52 1.90 -3.25 19.66
C TYR A 52 2.21 -3.53 18.19
N GLN A 53 2.08 -2.49 17.38
CA GLN A 53 2.46 -2.50 15.97
C GLN A 53 3.90 -1.97 15.83
N THR A 54 4.75 -2.72 15.15
CA THR A 54 6.13 -2.31 14.89
C THR A 54 6.24 -1.63 13.54
N ALA A 55 6.94 -0.49 13.49
CA ALA A 55 7.31 0.19 12.26
C ALA A 55 8.83 0.33 12.17
N LEU A 56 9.39 -0.09 11.02
CA LEU A 56 10.81 0.06 10.72
C LEU A 56 11.01 1.13 9.65
N ILE A 57 11.39 2.34 10.07
CA ILE A 57 11.69 3.43 9.14
C ILE A 57 13.16 3.33 8.76
N VAL A 58 13.46 3.28 7.46
CA VAL A 58 14.83 3.20 6.95
C VAL A 58 15.17 4.42 6.11
N SER A 59 16.40 4.89 6.22
CA SER A 59 16.99 5.80 5.24
C SER A 59 17.88 5.00 4.29
N GLU A 60 17.77 5.26 2.98
CA GLU A 60 18.54 4.56 1.96
C GLU A 60 19.04 5.49 0.85
N THR A 61 20.12 5.09 0.18
CA THR A 61 20.59 5.75 -1.03
C THR A 61 19.71 5.36 -2.24
N GLY A 62 19.82 6.07 -3.36
CA GLY A 62 19.12 5.71 -4.60
C GLY A 62 19.46 4.32 -5.16
N LEU A 63 20.51 3.66 -4.66
CA LEU A 63 20.89 2.29 -5.01
C LEU A 63 20.40 1.25 -4.00
N GLY A 64 19.54 1.62 -3.04
CA GLY A 64 18.97 0.71 -2.04
C GLY A 64 19.91 0.35 -0.88
N ARG A 65 21.04 1.08 -0.72
CA ARG A 65 21.92 0.90 0.46
C ARG A 65 21.33 1.64 1.66
N VAL A 66 20.93 0.90 2.70
CA VAL A 66 20.43 1.45 3.95
C VAL A 66 21.55 2.19 4.68
N THR A 67 21.31 3.43 5.07
CA THR A 67 22.25 4.32 5.77
C THR A 67 21.89 4.54 7.24
N GLY A 68 20.65 4.27 7.63
CA GLY A 68 20.18 4.31 9.02
C GLY A 68 18.75 3.82 9.16
N PHE A 69 18.28 3.71 10.41
CA PHE A 69 16.95 3.23 10.74
C PHE A 69 16.38 3.81 12.03
N VAL A 70 15.05 3.73 12.15
CA VAL A 70 14.28 3.89 13.39
C VAL A 70 13.38 2.67 13.57
N LEU A 71 13.39 2.10 14.77
CA LEU A 71 12.42 1.10 15.20
C LEU A 71 11.42 1.74 16.16
N LEU A 72 10.15 1.78 15.77
CA LEU A 72 9.04 2.39 16.50
C LEU A 72 8.02 1.33 16.88
N LEU A 73 7.48 1.44 18.09
CA LEU A 73 6.41 0.58 18.60
C LEU A 73 5.19 1.45 18.87
N HIS A 74 4.10 1.24 18.13
CA HIS A 74 2.83 1.91 18.38
C HIS A 74 1.92 1.03 19.22
N PHE A 75 1.34 1.58 20.29
CA PHE A 75 0.45 0.87 21.21
C PHE A 75 -0.98 1.38 21.05
N PRO A 76 -1.84 0.69 20.25
CA PRO A 76 -3.22 1.14 20.02
C PRO A 76 -4.04 1.26 21.30
N SER A 77 -3.77 0.42 22.31
CA SER A 77 -4.48 0.38 23.61
C SER A 77 -4.35 1.67 24.41
N ILE A 78 -3.29 2.46 24.18
CA ILE A 78 -3.02 3.75 24.82
C ILE A 78 -3.01 4.92 23.83
N GLY A 79 -2.99 4.63 22.53
CA GLY A 79 -2.89 5.63 21.46
C GLY A 79 -1.57 6.39 21.49
N SER A 80 -0.47 5.76 21.91
CA SER A 80 0.86 6.39 22.03
C SER A 80 1.93 5.48 21.46
N SER A 81 3.10 6.04 21.16
CA SER A 81 4.21 5.32 20.52
C SER A 81 5.47 5.36 21.38
N PHE A 82 6.35 4.39 21.19
CA PHE A 82 7.66 4.28 21.84
C PHE A 82 8.74 4.17 20.77
N LEU A 83 9.73 5.06 20.81
CA LEU A 83 10.94 4.96 19.99
C LEU A 83 11.90 4.01 20.70
N ASP A 84 12.02 2.80 20.14
CA ASP A 84 12.84 1.73 20.70
C ASP A 84 14.32 1.94 20.31
N PHE A 85 14.58 2.11 19.01
CA PHE A 85 15.94 2.34 18.51
C PHE A 85 15.98 3.38 17.40
N ILE A 86 17.04 4.18 17.40
CA ILE A 86 17.44 5.03 16.27
C ILE A 86 18.94 4.90 16.08
N ALA A 87 19.38 4.58 14.86
CA ALA A 87 20.79 4.46 14.55
C ALA A 87 21.09 4.80 13.09
N VAL A 88 22.32 5.20 12.85
CA VAL A 88 22.87 5.46 11.52
C VAL A 88 24.21 4.72 11.40
N ARG A 89 24.62 4.42 10.17
CA ARG A 89 25.97 3.89 9.92
C ARG A 89 27.03 4.84 10.47
N LYS A 90 28.13 4.29 11.00
CA LYS A 90 29.23 5.07 11.60
C LYS A 90 29.83 6.08 10.61
N GLU A 91 29.88 5.75 9.32
CA GLU A 91 30.40 6.67 8.30
C GLU A 91 29.49 7.88 8.03
N GLN A 92 28.25 7.86 8.53
CA GLN A 92 27.24 8.90 8.32
C GLN A 92 27.00 9.76 9.58
N TRP A 93 27.81 9.59 10.62
CA TRP A 93 27.71 10.38 11.84
C TRP A 93 27.96 11.87 11.57
N GLY A 94 27.10 12.74 12.11
CA GLY A 94 27.22 14.20 11.96
C GLY A 94 26.62 14.78 10.67
N GLY A 95 26.11 13.96 9.73
CA GLY A 95 25.55 14.42 8.45
C GLY A 95 24.08 14.86 8.48
N GLY A 96 23.48 15.09 9.66
CA GLY A 96 22.06 15.45 9.79
C GLY A 96 21.06 14.31 9.59
N LEU A 97 21.52 13.09 9.24
CA LEU A 97 20.67 11.92 9.00
C LEU A 97 19.87 11.49 10.24
N GLY A 98 20.46 11.60 11.44
CA GLY A 98 19.75 11.34 12.70
C GLY A 98 18.57 12.29 12.93
N SER A 99 18.74 13.58 12.61
CA SER A 99 17.64 14.55 12.62
C SER A 99 16.56 14.19 11.60
N ALA A 100 16.94 13.83 10.38
CA ALA A 100 15.99 13.45 9.34
C ALA A 100 15.19 12.18 9.71
N LEU A 101 15.84 11.19 10.30
CA LEU A 101 15.19 9.98 10.81
C LEU A 101 14.27 10.26 12.00
N TYR A 102 14.67 11.13 12.93
CA TYR A 102 13.81 11.52 14.05
C TYR A 102 12.61 12.36 13.60
N GLU A 103 12.80 13.27 12.64
CA GLU A 103 11.71 14.01 11.99
C GLU A 103 10.73 13.05 11.29
N ALA A 104 11.24 12.06 10.56
CA ALA A 104 10.43 10.99 10.00
C ALA A 104 9.68 10.18 11.08
N ALA A 105 10.33 9.85 12.19
CA ALA A 105 9.68 9.17 13.31
C ALA A 105 8.49 9.97 13.89
N ARG A 106 8.67 11.27 14.08
CA ARG A 106 7.59 12.18 14.52
C ARG A 106 6.48 12.27 13.48
N GLU A 107 6.83 12.40 12.19
CA GLU A 107 5.88 12.42 11.07
C GLU A 107 5.04 11.14 11.02
N TYR A 108 5.66 9.97 11.20
CA TYR A 108 4.96 8.69 11.30
C TYR A 108 3.99 8.65 12.48
N CYS A 109 4.47 9.02 13.68
CA CYS A 109 3.63 9.05 14.89
C CYS A 109 2.44 10.02 14.75
N HIS A 110 2.66 11.18 14.12
CA HIS A 110 1.59 12.13 13.83
C HIS A 110 0.59 11.54 12.82
N GLY A 111 1.06 10.82 11.80
CA GLY A 111 0.20 10.08 10.86
C GLY A 111 -0.72 9.06 11.56
N LEU A 112 -0.24 8.43 12.63
CA LEU A 112 -0.99 7.52 13.50
C LEU A 112 -1.92 8.22 14.51
N SER A 113 -1.93 9.55 14.54
CA SER A 113 -2.61 10.33 15.58
C SER A 113 -2.16 9.96 17.00
N SER A 114 -0.86 9.63 17.15
CA SER A 114 -0.25 9.26 18.43
C SER A 114 -0.36 10.43 19.41
N ARG A 115 -0.83 10.17 20.64
CA ARG A 115 -1.02 11.15 21.72
C ARG A 115 0.30 11.63 22.33
N GLY A 116 1.39 10.91 22.07
CA GLY A 116 2.75 11.26 22.43
C GLY A 116 3.74 10.20 21.95
N LEU A 117 5.03 10.52 22.02
CA LEU A 117 6.12 9.61 21.72
C LEU A 117 7.06 9.52 22.93
N TYR A 118 7.19 8.31 23.46
CA TYR A 118 8.05 7.96 24.59
C TYR A 118 9.38 7.40 24.09
N LEU A 119 10.45 7.56 24.85
CA LEU A 119 11.76 6.98 24.55
C LEU A 119 12.64 6.91 25.79
N GLU A 120 13.52 5.90 25.84
CA GLU A 120 14.52 5.79 26.90
C GLU A 120 15.85 6.40 26.48
N VAL A 121 16.44 7.19 27.37
CA VAL A 121 17.81 7.69 27.21
C VAL A 121 18.56 7.47 28.51
N GLN A 122 19.82 7.04 28.42
CA GLN A 122 20.70 6.92 29.59
C GLN A 122 20.75 8.26 30.35
N PRO A 123 20.76 8.28 31.69
CA PRO A 123 20.77 9.52 32.46
C PRO A 123 21.99 10.40 32.16
N ASP A 124 21.80 11.71 32.19
CA ASP A 124 22.86 12.74 32.09
C ASP A 124 23.34 13.21 33.49
N ASP A 125 22.91 12.50 34.53
CA ASP A 125 23.33 12.66 35.92
C ASP A 125 24.59 11.82 36.18
N PRO A 126 25.71 12.45 36.58
CA PRO A 126 26.94 11.73 36.93
C PRO A 126 26.77 10.66 38.02
N ALA A 127 25.80 10.80 38.93
CA ALA A 127 25.55 9.80 39.96
C ALA A 127 24.91 8.51 39.42
N LEU A 128 24.14 8.63 38.33
CA LEU A 128 23.49 7.51 37.66
C LEU A 128 24.30 6.96 36.48
N THR A 129 25.18 7.79 35.91
CA THR A 129 26.08 7.44 34.80
C THR A 129 27.52 7.80 35.17
N PRO A 130 28.22 6.91 35.89
CA PRO A 130 29.56 7.20 36.42
C PRO A 130 30.67 7.15 35.37
N ASP A 131 30.48 6.37 34.29
CA ASP A 131 31.45 6.34 33.18
C ASP A 131 31.44 7.67 32.42
N SER A 132 32.60 8.32 32.33
CA SER A 132 32.71 9.67 31.75
C SER A 132 32.45 9.72 30.24
N ALA A 133 32.75 8.65 29.50
CA ALA A 133 32.51 8.57 28.06
C ALA A 133 31.02 8.36 27.78
N GLU A 134 30.38 7.46 28.53
CA GLU A 134 28.93 7.24 28.48
C GLU A 134 28.16 8.49 28.90
N LEU A 135 28.59 9.18 29.97
CA LEU A 135 28.00 10.44 30.42
C LEU A 135 28.10 11.52 29.33
N ALA A 136 29.25 11.66 28.67
CA ALA A 136 29.41 12.60 27.57
C ALA A 136 28.49 12.27 26.38
N GLN A 137 28.31 10.99 26.06
CA GLN A 137 27.40 10.54 25.01
C GLN A 137 25.92 10.76 25.38
N SER A 138 25.54 10.45 26.62
CA SER A 138 24.21 10.71 27.17
C SER A 138 23.84 12.20 27.09
N ARG A 139 24.73 13.10 27.50
CA ARG A 139 24.54 14.55 27.39
C ARG A 139 24.32 15.01 25.95
N LYS A 140 25.03 14.42 24.98
CA LYS A 140 24.82 14.71 23.55
C LYS A 140 23.44 14.25 23.07
N ARG A 141 22.98 13.06 23.48
CA ARG A 141 21.63 12.54 23.17
C ARG A 141 20.54 13.40 23.79
N MET A 142 20.66 13.75 25.07
CA MET A 142 19.73 14.65 25.75
C MET A 142 19.63 16.00 25.03
N ARG A 143 20.77 16.60 24.68
CA ARG A 143 20.78 17.85 23.91
C ARG A 143 20.09 17.74 22.55
N PHE A 144 20.27 16.61 21.85
CA PHE A 144 19.61 16.35 20.58
C PHE A 144 18.07 16.34 20.73
N TYR A 145 17.55 15.57 21.69
CA TYR A 145 16.11 15.48 21.93
C TYR A 145 15.55 16.79 22.50
N GLU A 146 16.32 17.49 23.34
CA GLU A 146 15.88 18.76 23.90
C GLU A 146 15.61 19.83 22.82
N HIS A 147 16.34 19.76 21.70
CA HIS A 147 16.14 20.61 20.52
C HIS A 147 14.75 20.44 19.88
N TYR A 148 14.12 19.28 20.05
CA TYR A 148 12.77 18.98 19.57
C TYR A 148 11.68 19.20 20.64
N GLY A 149 12.03 19.82 21.78
CA GLY A 149 11.06 20.02 22.87
C GLY A 149 10.81 18.79 23.74
N VAL A 150 11.50 17.68 23.48
CA VAL A 150 11.41 16.43 24.26
C VAL A 150 12.07 16.60 25.62
N ARG A 151 11.44 16.14 26.70
CA ARG A 151 11.97 16.30 28.06
C ARG A 151 11.86 15.02 28.89
N PRO A 152 12.80 14.75 29.82
CA PRO A 152 12.66 13.68 30.80
C PRO A 152 11.45 13.90 31.71
N ILE A 153 10.72 12.83 32.00
CA ILE A 153 9.71 12.81 33.05
C ILE A 153 10.40 12.69 34.41
N VAL A 154 10.08 13.59 35.34
CA VAL A 154 10.71 13.67 36.67
C VAL A 154 9.72 13.34 37.77
N GLY A 155 10.22 13.14 39.00
CA GLY A 155 9.39 12.75 40.15
C GLY A 155 8.95 11.29 40.11
N THR A 156 9.63 10.43 39.35
CA THR A 156 9.26 9.02 39.16
C THR A 156 10.42 8.09 39.46
N ALA A 157 10.08 6.84 39.80
CA ALA A 157 11.02 5.75 40.04
C ALA A 157 11.43 5.02 38.74
N TYR A 158 11.14 5.57 37.56
CA TYR A 158 11.47 4.92 36.28
C TYR A 158 12.98 4.70 36.10
N HIS A 159 13.79 5.58 36.67
CA HIS A 159 15.25 5.47 36.68
C HIS A 159 15.81 4.44 37.66
N ALA A 160 14.95 3.69 38.37
CA ALA A 160 15.44 2.60 39.21
C ALA A 160 16.14 1.55 38.33
N PRO A 161 17.29 0.99 38.77
CA PRO A 161 17.99 -0.02 38.00
C PRO A 161 17.11 -1.26 37.74
N ALA A 162 17.13 -1.77 36.52
CA ALA A 162 16.33 -2.92 36.10
C ALA A 162 17.11 -3.89 35.20
N GLY A 163 16.79 -5.18 35.29
CA GLY A 163 17.40 -6.25 34.50
C GLY A 163 18.72 -6.80 35.03
N GLU A 164 19.29 -7.75 34.29
CA GLU A 164 20.60 -8.35 34.58
C GLU A 164 21.47 -8.31 33.30
N PRO A 165 22.55 -7.51 33.28
CA PRO A 165 22.99 -6.58 34.32
C PRO A 165 22.03 -5.40 34.48
N ALA A 166 21.96 -4.83 35.69
CA ALA A 166 21.05 -3.73 35.98
C ALA A 166 21.39 -2.49 35.14
N THR A 167 20.37 -1.95 34.45
CA THR A 167 20.48 -0.76 33.61
C THR A 167 19.54 0.33 34.11
N THR A 168 19.95 1.58 33.93
CA THR A 168 19.26 2.77 34.42
C THR A 168 18.95 3.68 33.24
N ALA A 169 17.71 4.15 33.12
CA ALA A 169 17.26 5.01 32.04
C ALA A 169 16.35 6.14 32.54
N TYR A 170 16.36 7.27 31.84
CA TYR A 170 15.29 8.25 31.92
C TYR A 170 14.26 7.99 30.84
N LEU A 171 12.99 8.04 31.23
CA LEU A 171 11.88 8.10 30.30
C LEU A 171 11.68 9.53 29.84
N LEU A 172 11.83 9.77 28.54
CA LEU A 172 11.56 11.04 27.89
C LEU A 172 10.17 11.03 27.25
N PHE A 173 9.59 12.22 27.13
CA PHE A 173 8.31 12.43 26.47
C PHE A 173 8.42 13.54 25.41
N ASP A 174 8.04 13.19 24.18
CA ASP A 174 7.79 14.11 23.08
C ASP A 174 6.26 14.30 22.98
N PRO A 175 5.73 15.50 23.23
CA PRO A 175 4.30 15.78 23.13
C PRO A 175 3.79 15.78 21.68
N LEU A 176 4.68 15.69 20.68
CA LEU A 176 4.36 15.89 19.27
C LEU A 176 3.69 17.26 19.08
N ASP A 177 2.48 17.30 18.50
CA ASP A 177 1.70 18.54 18.29
C ASP A 177 0.71 18.83 19.43
N ARG A 178 0.77 18.05 20.53
CA ARG A 178 -0.16 18.18 21.63
C ARG A 178 0.12 19.44 22.46
N THR A 179 -0.91 20.26 22.66
CA THR A 179 -0.85 21.45 23.52
C THR A 179 -1.22 21.18 24.98
N SER A 180 -1.92 20.08 25.26
CA SER A 180 -2.28 19.68 26.63
C SER A 180 -1.11 19.06 27.40
N SER A 181 -1.12 19.24 28.72
CA SER A 181 -0.18 18.60 29.65
C SER A 181 -0.45 17.10 29.79
N LEU A 182 0.57 16.33 30.21
CA LEU A 182 0.47 14.88 30.33
C LEU A 182 -0.21 14.54 31.64
N SER A 183 -1.42 13.98 31.57
CA SER A 183 -2.14 13.61 32.80
C SER A 183 -1.51 12.40 33.46
N ARG A 184 -1.71 12.28 34.78
CA ARG A 184 -1.20 11.15 35.56
C ARG A 184 -1.76 9.82 35.07
N ALA A 185 -3.06 9.80 34.77
CA ALA A 185 -3.75 8.60 34.30
C ALA A 185 -3.19 8.11 32.96
N GLU A 186 -2.94 9.03 32.03
CA GLU A 186 -2.33 8.73 30.73
C GLU A 186 -0.92 8.16 30.89
N ALA A 187 -0.06 8.84 31.67
CA ALA A 187 1.30 8.41 31.86
C ALA A 187 1.38 7.03 32.51
N ARG A 188 0.58 6.79 33.56
CA ARG A 188 0.52 5.48 34.23
C ARG A 188 0.11 4.37 33.28
N LYS A 189 -0.91 4.60 32.43
CA LYS A 189 -1.38 3.62 31.45
C LYS A 189 -0.30 3.35 30.38
N ALA A 190 0.36 4.40 29.90
CA ALA A 190 1.41 4.28 28.89
C ALA A 190 2.64 3.53 29.41
N VAL A 191 3.14 3.94 30.57
CA VAL A 191 4.32 3.32 31.22
C VAL A 191 4.05 1.86 31.54
N ARG A 192 2.86 1.53 32.04
CA ARG A 192 2.46 0.15 32.27
C ARG A 192 2.54 -0.68 31.00
N ALA A 193 1.89 -0.24 29.93
CA ALA A 193 1.87 -0.97 28.65
C ALA A 193 3.28 -1.13 28.06
N ILE A 194 4.12 -0.10 28.14
CA ILE A 194 5.52 -0.18 27.69
C ILE A 194 6.30 -1.20 28.52
N LEU A 195 6.22 -1.13 29.85
CA LEU A 195 6.98 -2.02 30.72
C LEU A 195 6.50 -3.48 30.59
N GLU A 196 5.20 -3.73 30.55
CA GLU A 196 4.62 -5.07 30.42
C GLU A 196 4.97 -5.69 29.05
N ASN A 197 4.71 -4.97 27.96
CA ASN A 197 4.76 -5.56 26.62
C ASN A 197 6.15 -5.45 25.95
N ARG A 198 6.91 -4.38 26.19
CA ARG A 198 8.26 -4.22 25.63
C ARG A 198 9.35 -4.72 26.58
N PHE A 199 9.20 -4.51 27.88
CA PHE A 199 10.24 -4.80 28.87
C PHE A 199 9.90 -5.98 29.81
N GLY A 200 8.79 -6.69 29.64
CA GLY A 200 8.38 -7.77 30.55
C GLY A 200 9.33 -8.98 30.62
N HIS A 201 10.34 -9.04 29.76
CA HIS A 201 11.43 -10.03 29.84
C HIS A 201 12.61 -9.56 30.71
N ILE A 202 12.60 -8.29 31.15
CA ILE A 202 13.64 -7.63 31.96
C ILE A 202 13.08 -7.24 33.33
N VAL A 203 11.80 -6.86 33.39
CA VAL A 203 11.13 -6.39 34.62
C VAL A 203 10.00 -7.30 35.06
N ASP A 204 9.82 -7.42 36.37
CA ASP A 204 8.75 -8.20 36.98
C ASP A 204 7.54 -7.33 37.39
N ALA A 205 6.43 -7.97 37.75
CA ALA A 205 5.20 -7.27 38.13
C ALA A 205 5.38 -6.32 39.34
N PRO A 206 6.12 -6.68 40.41
CA PRO A 206 6.45 -5.76 41.51
C PRO A 206 7.22 -4.50 41.06
N TYR A 207 8.20 -4.66 40.17
CA TYR A 207 8.93 -3.52 39.60
C TYR A 207 7.98 -2.60 38.83
N ILE A 208 7.15 -3.16 37.95
CA ILE A 208 6.18 -2.40 37.13
C ILE A 208 5.24 -1.62 38.03
N GLN A 209 4.67 -2.26 39.05
CA GLN A 209 3.73 -1.62 39.97
C GLN A 209 4.39 -0.43 40.69
N ARG A 210 5.59 -0.63 41.25
CA ARG A 210 6.34 0.43 41.93
C ARG A 210 6.63 1.62 41.02
N VAL A 211 7.05 1.37 39.77
CA VAL A 211 7.33 2.44 38.82
C VAL A 211 6.04 3.17 38.44
N VAL A 212 4.95 2.46 38.11
CA VAL A 212 3.67 3.08 37.74
C VAL A 212 3.10 3.90 38.89
N GLU A 213 3.14 3.41 40.12
CA GLU A 213 2.63 4.12 41.30
C GLU A 213 3.44 5.37 41.64
N SER A 214 4.73 5.41 41.29
CA SER A 214 5.60 6.57 41.52
C SER A 214 5.19 7.82 40.72
N PHE A 215 4.39 7.69 39.66
CA PHE A 215 3.82 8.83 38.94
C PHE A 215 2.71 9.45 39.78
N ALA A 216 3.07 10.33 40.73
CA ALA A 216 2.16 10.91 41.71
C ALA A 216 1.57 12.27 41.28
N ASP A 217 2.32 13.06 40.51
CA ASP A 217 1.98 14.42 40.12
C ASP A 217 0.83 14.50 39.10
N GLU A 218 0.02 15.57 39.16
CA GLU A 218 -1.02 15.90 38.19
C GLU A 218 -0.98 17.41 37.86
N PRO A 219 -0.61 17.82 36.64
CA PRO A 219 -0.08 16.97 35.56
C PRO A 219 1.31 16.42 35.90
N VAL A 220 1.73 15.40 35.14
CA VAL A 220 3.07 14.83 35.24
C VAL A 220 4.12 15.88 34.92
N GLN A 221 5.17 15.95 35.75
CA GLN A 221 6.21 16.95 35.64
C GLN A 221 7.29 16.56 34.62
N LEU A 222 7.66 17.52 33.77
CA LEU A 222 8.77 17.39 32.83
C LEU A 222 9.95 18.23 33.32
N ARG A 223 11.17 17.71 33.17
CA ARG A 223 12.37 18.44 33.53
C ARG A 223 12.50 19.74 32.71
N PRO A 224 12.85 20.88 33.32
CA PRO A 224 13.22 22.08 32.59
C PRO A 224 14.37 21.82 31.60
N PRO A 225 14.44 22.57 30.48
CA PRO A 225 15.53 22.42 29.52
C PRO A 225 16.89 22.74 30.16
N ARG A 226 17.90 21.92 29.87
CA ARG A 226 19.25 22.07 30.41
C ARG A 226 20.26 22.52 29.35
N TYR A 227 20.10 22.09 28.11
CA TYR A 227 21.09 22.25 27.05
C TYR A 227 20.68 23.24 25.97
N VAL A 228 19.39 23.61 25.91
CA VAL A 228 18.84 24.52 24.88
C VAL A 228 18.05 25.64 25.57
N LYS A 229 18.43 26.90 25.32
CA LYS A 229 17.87 28.09 26.01
C LYS A 229 16.44 28.46 25.57
N THR A 230 16.01 28.01 24.40
CA THR A 230 14.71 28.34 23.79
C THR A 230 14.16 27.10 23.09
N THR A 231 12.93 26.71 23.42
CA THR A 231 12.19 25.70 22.67
C THR A 231 11.68 26.34 21.39
N ASP A 232 12.30 26.01 20.26
CA ASP A 232 11.61 26.17 18.99
C ASP A 232 10.57 25.05 18.91
N HIS A 233 9.40 25.28 19.50
CA HIS A 233 8.20 24.45 19.30
C HIS A 233 7.73 24.49 17.82
N GLY A 234 8.45 25.19 16.93
CA GLY A 234 8.06 25.51 15.56
C GLY A 234 8.65 24.63 14.46
N ARG A 235 9.34 23.52 14.75
CA ARG A 235 9.67 22.56 13.66
C ARG A 235 8.42 21.79 13.26
N PRO A 236 7.89 21.97 12.03
CA PRO A 236 6.70 21.26 11.60
C PRO A 236 6.94 19.76 11.69
N ILE A 237 6.00 19.01 12.26
CA ILE A 237 6.10 17.56 12.35
C ILE A 237 5.98 16.92 10.96
N THR A 238 5.10 17.47 10.13
CA THR A 238 4.97 17.07 8.74
C THR A 238 6.12 17.70 7.95
N THR A 239 7.18 16.92 7.75
CA THR A 239 8.41 17.35 7.07
C THR A 239 8.50 16.81 5.65
N GLY A 240 7.59 15.92 5.23
CA GLY A 240 7.63 15.24 3.94
C GLY A 240 8.86 14.33 3.82
N ARG A 241 9.37 13.83 4.96
CA ARG A 241 10.59 13.02 5.02
C ARG A 241 10.27 11.59 4.65
N ILE A 242 9.16 11.07 5.17
CA ILE A 242 8.67 9.73 4.81
C ILE A 242 8.05 9.82 3.42
N GLU A 243 8.58 9.02 2.49
CA GLU A 243 7.93 8.89 1.19
C GLU A 243 6.49 8.40 1.37
N PRO A 244 5.52 8.99 0.65
CA PRO A 244 4.11 8.64 0.77
C PRO A 244 3.89 7.13 0.70
N SER A 245 2.99 6.63 1.55
CA SER A 245 2.74 5.20 1.69
C SER A 245 2.28 4.55 0.38
N PHE A 246 1.66 5.34 -0.51
CA PHE A 246 1.14 4.88 -1.79
C PHE A 246 1.87 5.50 -2.98
N ALA A 247 2.03 4.74 -4.07
CA ALA A 247 2.49 5.25 -5.35
C ALA A 247 1.30 5.47 -6.30
N LEU A 248 1.30 6.56 -7.05
CA LEU A 248 0.35 6.82 -8.14
C LEU A 248 1.13 6.87 -9.46
N VAL A 249 0.80 5.96 -10.37
CA VAL A 249 1.37 5.93 -11.72
C VAL A 249 0.30 6.35 -12.71
N ILE A 250 0.63 7.33 -13.55
CA ILE A 250 -0.27 7.86 -14.58
C ILE A 250 0.53 8.25 -15.84
N SER A 251 -0.06 8.06 -17.02
CA SER A 251 0.52 8.50 -18.28
C SER A 251 -0.41 9.44 -19.04
N ASP A 252 0.02 10.66 -19.37
CA ASP A 252 -0.76 11.57 -20.21
C ASP A 252 -1.00 11.03 -21.63
N LYS A 253 -0.26 9.99 -22.05
CA LYS A 253 -0.47 9.30 -23.33
C LYS A 253 -1.85 8.65 -23.41
N HIS A 254 -2.58 8.45 -22.31
CA HIS A 254 -3.95 7.94 -22.41
C HIS A 254 -4.86 8.86 -23.24
N ILE A 255 -4.60 10.17 -23.27
CA ILE A 255 -5.47 11.20 -23.86
C ILE A 255 -5.64 11.02 -25.38
N ILE A 256 -4.64 10.41 -26.05
CA ILE A 256 -4.63 10.25 -27.51
C ILE A 256 -5.76 9.34 -28.03
N HIS A 257 -6.24 8.41 -27.20
CA HIS A 257 -7.38 7.56 -27.54
C HIS A 257 -8.66 8.22 -27.00
N HIS A 258 -9.40 8.88 -27.90
CA HIS A 258 -10.61 9.61 -27.58
C HIS A 258 -11.64 9.47 -28.70
N VAL A 259 -12.50 8.48 -28.54
CA VAL A 259 -13.63 8.24 -29.45
C VAL A 259 -14.81 9.10 -29.01
N ARG A 260 -15.39 9.87 -29.95
CA ARG A 260 -16.47 10.83 -29.70
C ARG A 260 -17.86 10.32 -30.09
N SER A 261 -17.98 9.04 -30.43
CA SER A 261 -19.24 8.42 -30.80
C SER A 261 -20.23 8.42 -29.64
N ARG A 262 -21.51 8.66 -29.93
CA ARG A 262 -22.58 8.60 -28.93
C ARG A 262 -22.65 7.20 -28.32
N GLY A 263 -22.72 7.11 -26.99
CA GLY A 263 -22.79 5.83 -26.27
C GLY A 263 -21.43 5.22 -25.90
N TYR A 264 -20.30 5.84 -26.31
CA TYR A 264 -18.98 5.43 -25.83
C TYR A 264 -18.67 6.10 -24.48
N PHE A 265 -18.56 5.29 -23.43
CA PHE A 265 -18.41 5.77 -22.05
C PHE A 265 -16.95 5.99 -21.63
N GLU A 266 -16.00 5.26 -22.23
CA GLU A 266 -14.58 5.27 -21.87
C GLU A 266 -13.87 6.53 -22.44
N ARG A 267 -13.85 7.62 -21.67
CA ARG A 267 -13.34 8.93 -22.13
C ARG A 267 -12.18 9.47 -21.29
N PRO A 268 -11.28 10.32 -21.86
CA PRO A 268 -10.12 10.85 -21.13
C PRO A 268 -10.49 11.61 -19.84
N ALA A 269 -11.68 12.20 -19.79
CA ALA A 269 -12.19 12.91 -18.62
C ALA A 269 -12.27 12.05 -17.34
N ARG A 270 -12.37 10.71 -17.47
CA ARG A 270 -12.36 9.78 -16.33
C ARG A 270 -11.08 9.90 -15.51
N VAL A 271 -9.93 9.87 -16.20
CA VAL A 271 -8.60 9.98 -15.60
C VAL A 271 -8.42 11.36 -14.94
N GLY A 272 -8.84 12.42 -15.62
CA GLY A 272 -8.79 13.77 -15.05
C GLY A 272 -9.58 13.89 -13.75
N ALA A 273 -10.81 13.34 -13.71
CA ALA A 273 -11.67 13.35 -12.53
C ALA A 273 -11.05 12.58 -11.35
N LEU A 274 -10.50 11.39 -11.61
CA LEU A 274 -9.83 10.57 -10.58
C LEU A 274 -8.58 11.28 -10.04
N ARG A 275 -7.70 11.77 -10.93
CA ARG A 275 -6.47 12.47 -10.54
C ARG A 275 -6.77 13.68 -9.67
N GLU A 276 -7.72 14.51 -10.09
CA GLU A 276 -8.12 15.73 -9.36
C GLU A 276 -8.65 15.39 -7.96
N ALA A 277 -9.48 14.34 -7.85
CA ALA A 277 -10.07 13.94 -6.58
C ALA A 277 -9.05 13.36 -5.58
N LEU A 278 -7.95 12.79 -6.07
CA LEU A 278 -6.90 12.22 -5.22
C LEU A 278 -5.95 13.25 -4.62
N LEU A 279 -5.78 14.43 -5.24
CA LEU A 279 -4.84 15.46 -4.79
C LEU A 279 -5.04 15.85 -3.31
N PRO A 280 -6.27 16.08 -2.81
CA PRO A 280 -6.47 16.48 -1.41
C PRO A 280 -6.15 15.40 -0.39
N LEU A 281 -6.09 14.12 -0.78
CA LEU A 281 -5.74 13.03 0.15
C LEU A 281 -4.27 13.12 0.59
N ASN A 282 -3.39 13.63 -0.27
CA ASN A 282 -1.95 13.77 0.00
C ASN A 282 -1.28 12.48 0.52
N VAL A 283 -1.73 11.31 0.06
CA VAL A 283 -1.18 9.99 0.43
C VAL A 283 -0.36 9.33 -0.69
N PHE A 284 -0.31 9.97 -1.86
CA PHE A 284 0.30 9.41 -3.06
C PHE A 284 1.58 10.14 -3.46
N ALA A 285 2.64 9.37 -3.72
CA ALA A 285 3.81 9.82 -4.47
C ALA A 285 3.54 9.63 -5.97
N SER A 286 3.72 10.68 -6.77
CA SER A 286 3.64 10.56 -8.22
C SER A 286 4.87 9.85 -8.78
N VAL A 287 4.65 8.79 -9.56
CA VAL A 287 5.69 8.00 -10.21
C VAL A 287 5.49 8.04 -11.71
N ALA A 288 6.53 8.46 -12.44
CA ALA A 288 6.48 8.50 -13.89
C ALA A 288 6.50 7.07 -14.48
N PRO A 289 5.63 6.78 -15.47
CA PRO A 289 5.58 5.46 -16.10
C PRO A 289 6.88 5.20 -16.87
N ARG A 290 7.42 4.00 -16.69
CA ARG A 290 8.57 3.48 -17.44
C ARG A 290 8.09 2.64 -18.62
N HIS A 291 8.90 2.61 -19.67
CA HIS A 291 8.62 1.75 -20.81
C HIS A 291 9.03 0.30 -20.55
N PHE A 292 8.16 -0.65 -20.88
CA PHE A 292 8.45 -2.08 -20.83
C PHE A 292 8.44 -2.69 -22.23
N SER A 293 9.24 -3.74 -22.43
CA SER A 293 9.32 -4.41 -23.74
C SER A 293 7.97 -5.04 -24.14
N GLU A 294 7.77 -5.25 -25.44
CA GLU A 294 6.56 -5.93 -25.96
C GLU A 294 6.42 -7.36 -25.42
N GLN A 295 7.52 -7.97 -24.96
CA GLN A 295 7.53 -9.30 -24.33
C GLN A 295 6.63 -9.37 -23.09
N ALA A 296 6.46 -8.27 -22.34
CA ALA A 296 5.54 -8.25 -21.20
C ALA A 296 4.08 -8.50 -21.64
N ILE A 297 3.68 -7.98 -22.81
CA ILE A 297 2.34 -8.22 -23.36
C ILE A 297 2.24 -9.63 -23.93
N LEU A 298 3.24 -10.04 -24.71
CA LEU A 298 3.30 -11.37 -25.32
C LEU A 298 3.39 -12.51 -24.30
N ALA A 299 3.71 -12.22 -23.04
CA ALA A 299 3.74 -13.19 -21.97
C ALA A 299 2.34 -13.71 -21.60
N VAL A 300 1.29 -12.93 -21.86
CA VAL A 300 -0.10 -13.33 -21.58
C VAL A 300 -1.00 -13.31 -22.82
N HIS A 301 -0.72 -12.44 -23.79
CA HIS A 301 -1.50 -12.30 -25.03
C HIS A 301 -0.87 -13.08 -26.19
N ASP A 302 -1.73 -13.60 -27.08
CA ASP A 302 -1.31 -14.29 -28.29
C ASP A 302 -0.56 -13.35 -29.26
N PRO A 303 0.61 -13.75 -29.79
CA PRO A 303 1.39 -12.90 -30.67
C PRO A 303 0.67 -12.42 -31.93
N ARG A 304 -0.26 -13.22 -32.48
CA ARG A 304 -1.02 -12.85 -33.68
C ARG A 304 -2.04 -11.76 -33.36
N PHE A 305 -2.66 -11.83 -32.19
CA PHE A 305 -3.57 -10.80 -31.69
C PHE A 305 -2.85 -9.47 -31.44
N VAL A 306 -1.71 -9.50 -30.74
CA VAL A 306 -0.90 -8.30 -30.49
C VAL A 306 -0.41 -7.67 -31.80
N HIS A 307 0.08 -8.50 -32.73
CA HIS A 307 0.49 -8.05 -34.05
C HIS A 307 -0.66 -7.44 -34.84
N TYR A 308 -1.85 -8.07 -34.82
CA TYR A 308 -3.04 -7.55 -35.47
C TYR A 308 -3.38 -6.14 -34.97
N LEU A 309 -3.53 -5.95 -33.65
CA LEU A 309 -3.85 -4.64 -33.07
C LEU A 309 -2.84 -3.57 -33.47
N LYS A 310 -1.55 -3.90 -33.42
CA LYS A 310 -0.47 -2.98 -33.82
C LYS A 310 -0.59 -2.56 -35.29
N VAL A 311 -0.77 -3.51 -36.19
CA VAL A 311 -0.80 -3.24 -37.65
C VAL A 311 -2.11 -2.58 -38.07
N VAL A 312 -3.25 -3.01 -37.54
CA VAL A 312 -4.55 -2.41 -37.91
C VAL A 312 -4.61 -0.96 -37.45
N CYS A 313 -4.32 -0.66 -36.19
CA CYS A 313 -4.37 0.71 -35.66
C CYS A 313 -3.43 1.65 -36.43
N THR A 314 -2.18 1.23 -36.69
CA THR A 314 -1.23 2.09 -37.43
C THR A 314 -1.69 2.43 -38.87
N LYS A 315 -2.52 1.57 -39.47
CA LYS A 315 -3.05 1.77 -40.84
C LYS A 315 -4.37 2.55 -40.89
N LEU A 316 -5.16 2.60 -39.81
CA LEU A 316 -6.43 3.31 -39.78
C LEU A 316 -6.24 4.82 -39.94
N GLU A 317 -7.16 5.49 -40.62
CA GLU A 317 -7.16 6.96 -40.75
C GLU A 317 -7.59 7.65 -39.44
N THR A 318 -7.00 8.82 -39.16
CA THR A 318 -7.37 9.61 -37.97
C THR A 318 -8.85 10.01 -38.04
N GLY A 319 -9.59 9.81 -36.95
CA GLY A 319 -11.00 10.20 -36.85
C GLY A 319 -11.98 9.25 -37.53
N ARG A 320 -11.53 8.11 -38.07
CA ARG A 320 -12.37 7.06 -38.64
C ARG A 320 -12.22 5.74 -37.87
N PRO A 321 -12.89 5.61 -36.70
CA PRO A 321 -12.85 4.37 -35.93
C PRO A 321 -13.58 3.24 -36.68
N VAL A 322 -13.09 2.01 -36.49
CA VAL A 322 -13.70 0.78 -36.98
C VAL A 322 -14.40 0.10 -35.82
N TYR A 323 -15.71 -0.09 -35.95
CA TYR A 323 -16.50 -0.88 -35.00
C TYR A 323 -16.65 -2.31 -35.54
N PRO A 324 -16.40 -3.34 -34.72
CA PRO A 324 -16.69 -4.72 -35.11
C PRO A 324 -18.20 -4.90 -35.29
N ASP A 325 -18.60 -5.39 -36.47
CA ASP A 325 -20.00 -5.71 -36.78
C ASP A 325 -20.20 -7.17 -37.22
N THR A 326 -19.12 -7.85 -37.61
CA THR A 326 -19.15 -9.20 -38.19
C THR A 326 -18.23 -10.14 -37.42
N PHE A 327 -18.81 -11.13 -36.75
CA PHE A 327 -18.09 -12.08 -35.88
C PHE A 327 -18.04 -13.49 -36.51
N PRO A 328 -16.88 -14.15 -36.57
CA PRO A 328 -16.70 -15.41 -37.31
C PRO A 328 -17.15 -16.64 -36.51
N VAL A 329 -18.41 -16.69 -36.06
CA VAL A 329 -18.95 -17.79 -35.23
C VAL A 329 -18.92 -19.14 -35.94
N ARG A 330 -19.37 -19.19 -37.20
CA ARG A 330 -19.50 -20.46 -37.95
C ARG A 330 -18.19 -20.98 -38.54
N ARG A 331 -17.26 -20.08 -38.90
CA ARG A 331 -16.00 -20.39 -39.62
C ARG A 331 -14.80 -19.62 -39.05
N PRO A 332 -14.44 -19.84 -37.79
CA PRO A 332 -13.31 -19.16 -37.13
C PRO A 332 -11.94 -19.61 -37.67
N ASP A 333 -11.92 -20.64 -38.53
CA ASP A 333 -10.74 -21.12 -39.27
C ASP A 333 -10.32 -20.18 -40.41
N ARG A 334 -11.24 -19.36 -40.93
CA ARG A 334 -10.99 -18.48 -42.08
C ARG A 334 -10.80 -17.03 -41.66
N ARG A 335 -9.82 -16.36 -42.27
CA ARG A 335 -9.49 -14.96 -42.01
C ARG A 335 -9.45 -14.16 -43.32
N PRO A 336 -10.28 -13.11 -43.47
CA PRO A 336 -10.18 -12.16 -44.59
C PRO A 336 -8.80 -11.50 -44.63
N ARG A 337 -8.33 -11.08 -45.81
CA ARG A 337 -7.03 -10.38 -45.92
C ARG A 337 -7.10 -8.93 -45.41
N ASP A 338 -8.26 -8.31 -45.51
CA ASP A 338 -8.47 -6.93 -45.09
C ASP A 338 -8.53 -6.80 -43.56
N LEU A 339 -7.71 -5.93 -42.99
CA LEU A 339 -7.48 -5.86 -41.54
C LEU A 339 -8.67 -5.26 -40.77
N PRO A 340 -9.33 -4.18 -41.23
CA PRO A 340 -10.55 -3.69 -40.59
C PRO A 340 -11.66 -4.75 -40.56
N VAL A 341 -11.81 -5.56 -41.62
CA VAL A 341 -12.80 -6.65 -41.67
C VAL A 341 -12.48 -7.76 -40.65
N GLN A 342 -11.20 -7.93 -40.28
CA GLN A 342 -10.80 -8.85 -39.21
C GLN A 342 -11.15 -8.35 -37.79
N ALA A 343 -11.71 -7.15 -37.60
CA ALA A 343 -11.94 -6.59 -36.26
C ALA A 343 -12.79 -7.53 -35.39
N GLY A 344 -13.90 -8.06 -35.92
CA GLY A 344 -14.73 -9.03 -35.20
C GLY A 344 -14.11 -10.42 -35.04
N TYR A 345 -12.99 -10.73 -35.73
CA TYR A 345 -12.21 -11.94 -35.43
C TYR A 345 -11.48 -11.82 -34.10
N TYR A 346 -11.02 -10.61 -33.80
CA TYR A 346 -10.23 -10.32 -32.61
C TYR A 346 -11.04 -9.59 -31.54
N CYS A 347 -12.37 -9.48 -31.66
CA CYS A 347 -13.21 -8.76 -30.70
C CYS A 347 -14.36 -9.62 -30.18
N ILE A 348 -14.77 -9.40 -28.93
CA ILE A 348 -15.92 -10.07 -28.30
C ILE A 348 -17.20 -9.23 -28.30
N ASP A 349 -17.14 -7.97 -28.75
CA ASP A 349 -18.29 -7.06 -28.76
C ASP A 349 -18.26 -6.08 -29.94
N SER A 350 -19.35 -5.32 -30.09
CA SER A 350 -19.53 -4.29 -31.12
C SER A 350 -19.42 -2.86 -30.57
N CYS A 351 -19.02 -2.67 -29.31
CA CYS A 351 -18.96 -1.35 -28.66
C CYS A 351 -17.53 -0.87 -28.38
N THR A 352 -16.53 -1.71 -28.66
CA THR A 352 -15.10 -1.42 -28.54
C THR A 352 -14.50 -1.12 -29.93
N PRO A 353 -14.33 0.16 -30.29
CA PRO A 353 -13.82 0.54 -31.61
C PRO A 353 -12.29 0.42 -31.71
N LEU A 354 -11.79 0.16 -32.91
CA LEU A 354 -10.37 0.38 -33.22
C LEU A 354 -10.21 1.78 -33.83
N ASP A 355 -9.31 2.59 -33.28
CA ASP A 355 -8.85 3.81 -33.93
C ASP A 355 -7.32 3.79 -34.11
N ARG A 356 -6.77 4.83 -34.76
CA ARG A 356 -5.33 4.95 -35.01
C ARG A 356 -4.47 4.88 -33.74
N ASN A 357 -5.03 5.32 -32.62
CA ASN A 357 -4.34 5.59 -31.37
C ASN A 357 -4.57 4.50 -30.30
N ALA A 358 -5.54 3.60 -30.50
CA ALA A 358 -5.94 2.57 -29.53
C ALA A 358 -4.74 1.72 -29.08
N TYR A 359 -3.94 1.20 -30.00
CA TYR A 359 -2.73 0.43 -29.67
C TYR A 359 -1.72 1.23 -28.83
N LEU A 360 -1.44 2.48 -29.21
CA LEU A 360 -0.46 3.32 -28.50
C LEU A 360 -0.93 3.67 -27.08
N ALA A 361 -2.22 3.99 -26.91
CA ALA A 361 -2.80 4.26 -25.61
C ALA A 361 -2.83 3.00 -24.73
N ALA A 362 -3.24 1.85 -25.29
CA ALA A 362 -3.23 0.58 -24.58
C ALA A 362 -1.82 0.18 -24.14
N ARG A 363 -0.80 0.35 -25.00
CA ARG A 363 0.61 0.15 -24.63
C ARG A 363 1.05 1.04 -23.47
N ALA A 364 0.66 2.32 -23.48
CA ALA A 364 0.96 3.22 -22.38
C ALA A 364 0.24 2.83 -21.07
N SER A 365 -0.97 2.26 -21.18
CA SER A 365 -1.70 1.69 -20.04
C SER A 365 -0.97 0.49 -19.42
N VAL A 366 -0.41 -0.39 -20.26
CA VAL A 366 0.45 -1.49 -19.78
C VAL A 366 1.69 -0.96 -19.08
N ASP A 367 2.37 0.04 -19.64
CA ASP A 367 3.54 0.68 -19.02
C ASP A 367 3.20 1.27 -17.63
N VAL A 368 1.99 1.82 -17.45
CA VAL A 368 1.46 2.29 -16.15
C VAL A 368 1.30 1.13 -15.17
N ALA A 369 0.61 0.05 -15.55
CA ALA A 369 0.39 -1.11 -14.68
C ALA A 369 1.69 -1.80 -14.29
N MET A 370 2.62 -1.98 -15.23
CA MET A 370 3.93 -2.59 -14.98
C MET A 370 4.81 -1.72 -14.10
N THR A 371 4.79 -0.40 -14.27
CA THR A 371 5.52 0.50 -13.36
C THR A 371 4.96 0.41 -11.95
N ALA A 372 3.63 0.38 -11.78
CA ALA A 372 3.00 0.24 -10.48
C ALA A 372 3.32 -1.12 -9.83
N ALA A 373 3.35 -2.22 -10.61
CA ALA A 373 3.79 -3.53 -10.15
C ALA A 373 5.23 -3.49 -9.61
N GLU A 374 6.12 -2.79 -10.31
CA GLU A 374 7.51 -2.63 -9.89
C GLU A 374 7.66 -1.79 -8.61
N GLU A 375 6.82 -0.79 -8.39
CA GLU A 375 6.77 -0.07 -7.11
C GLU A 375 6.38 -1.02 -5.96
N VAL A 376 5.41 -1.91 -6.18
CA VAL A 376 5.04 -2.94 -5.19
C VAL A 376 6.20 -3.90 -4.93
N LEU A 377 6.89 -4.37 -5.97
CA LEU A 377 8.11 -5.18 -5.83
C LEU A 377 9.22 -4.44 -5.08
N ALA A 378 9.31 -3.12 -5.28
CA ALA A 378 10.25 -2.24 -4.59
C ALA A 378 9.87 -1.93 -3.13
N GLY A 379 8.78 -2.53 -2.62
CA GLY A 379 8.35 -2.42 -1.23
C GLY A 379 7.33 -1.32 -0.97
N THR A 380 6.77 -0.69 -2.00
CA THR A 380 5.61 0.19 -1.83
C THR A 380 4.38 -0.65 -1.48
N LEU A 381 3.71 -0.34 -0.37
CA LEU A 381 2.63 -1.19 0.14
C LEU A 381 1.39 -1.14 -0.74
N VAL A 382 1.09 0.01 -1.35
CA VAL A 382 0.00 0.16 -2.32
C VAL A 382 0.50 0.99 -3.51
N ALA A 383 0.43 0.44 -4.71
CA ALA A 383 0.63 1.21 -5.93
C ALA A 383 -0.68 1.24 -6.73
N TYR A 384 -1.08 2.43 -7.16
CA TYR A 384 -2.25 2.63 -8.00
C TYR A 384 -1.80 2.97 -9.42
N GLY A 385 -1.98 2.01 -10.33
CA GLY A 385 -1.86 2.22 -11.76
C GLY A 385 -3.16 2.80 -12.31
N LEU A 386 -3.17 4.10 -12.57
CA LEU A 386 -4.32 4.82 -13.11
C LEU A 386 -4.43 4.57 -14.63
N CYS A 387 -4.73 3.33 -14.96
CA CYS A 387 -4.74 2.76 -16.31
C CYS A 387 -5.89 3.32 -17.15
N ARG A 388 -5.59 3.62 -18.42
CA ARG A 388 -6.58 3.94 -19.45
C ARG A 388 -5.96 3.72 -20.85
N PRO A 389 -6.59 2.94 -21.74
CA PRO A 389 -7.85 2.18 -21.57
C PRO A 389 -7.77 1.08 -20.49
N PRO A 390 -8.92 0.59 -19.99
CA PRO A 390 -9.00 -0.53 -19.04
C PRO A 390 -8.51 -1.84 -19.67
N GLY A 391 -8.48 -2.93 -18.90
CA GLY A 391 -7.85 -4.18 -19.30
C GLY A 391 -8.63 -5.48 -19.07
N HIS A 392 -9.46 -5.60 -18.03
CA HIS A 392 -9.93 -6.91 -17.57
C HIS A 392 -10.80 -7.73 -18.55
N HIS A 393 -11.33 -7.12 -19.61
CA HIS A 393 -12.08 -7.80 -20.67
C HIS A 393 -11.22 -8.28 -21.86
N ALA A 394 -9.95 -7.88 -21.93
CA ALA A 394 -9.05 -8.37 -22.96
C ALA A 394 -8.59 -9.80 -22.62
N GLU A 395 -9.12 -10.77 -23.35
CA GLU A 395 -8.73 -12.19 -23.28
C GLU A 395 -7.39 -12.40 -23.99
N ARG A 396 -6.86 -13.61 -23.89
CA ARG A 396 -5.57 -13.98 -24.50
C ARG A 396 -5.51 -13.70 -26.00
N LYS A 397 -6.62 -13.80 -26.71
CA LYS A 397 -6.68 -13.72 -28.19
C LYS A 397 -7.56 -12.60 -28.72
N VAL A 398 -8.33 -11.93 -27.88
CA VAL A 398 -9.38 -11.00 -28.32
C VAL A 398 -9.48 -9.81 -27.37
N TYR A 399 -9.87 -8.66 -27.92
CA TYR A 399 -10.15 -7.43 -27.21
C TYR A 399 -11.67 -7.26 -27.01
N GLY A 400 -12.08 -6.35 -26.12
CA GLY A 400 -13.48 -6.02 -25.89
C GLY A 400 -13.72 -5.31 -24.56
N GLY A 401 -14.96 -4.89 -24.28
CA GLY A 401 -15.35 -4.14 -23.10
C GLY A 401 -14.49 -2.89 -22.88
N PHE A 402 -14.17 -2.16 -23.96
CA PHE A 402 -13.22 -1.03 -23.98
C PHE A 402 -11.75 -1.39 -23.70
N CYS A 403 -11.43 -2.67 -23.52
CA CYS A 403 -10.11 -3.18 -23.17
C CYS A 403 -9.39 -3.74 -24.40
N TYR A 404 -8.12 -3.38 -24.60
CA TYR A 404 -7.28 -3.90 -25.70
C TYR A 404 -6.14 -4.79 -25.23
N PHE A 405 -5.56 -4.49 -24.07
CA PHE A 405 -4.60 -5.34 -23.39
C PHE A 405 -4.98 -5.44 -21.92
N ASN A 406 -4.86 -6.65 -21.37
CA ASN A 406 -5.18 -6.91 -19.98
C ASN A 406 -4.09 -6.41 -19.03
N ASN A 407 -4.22 -5.16 -18.57
CA ASN A 407 -3.26 -4.49 -17.70
C ASN A 407 -3.03 -5.26 -16.39
N ALA A 408 -4.12 -5.70 -15.74
CA ALA A 408 -4.07 -6.44 -14.49
C ALA A 408 -3.40 -7.82 -14.66
N ALA A 409 -3.74 -8.56 -15.72
CA ALA A 409 -3.15 -9.87 -15.99
C ALA A 409 -1.65 -9.78 -16.36
N ILE A 410 -1.25 -8.78 -17.15
CA ILE A 410 0.17 -8.56 -17.49
C ILE A 410 0.97 -8.29 -16.20
N ALA A 411 0.48 -7.39 -15.35
CA ALA A 411 1.13 -7.07 -14.09
C ALA A 411 1.13 -8.26 -13.11
N ALA A 412 0.03 -9.01 -13.00
CA ALA A 412 -0.06 -10.18 -12.15
C ALA A 412 0.87 -11.31 -12.62
N HIS A 413 1.00 -11.53 -13.93
CA HIS A 413 1.97 -12.49 -14.47
C HIS A 413 3.40 -12.05 -14.14
N HIS A 414 3.71 -10.76 -14.19
CA HIS A 414 5.02 -10.26 -13.76
C HIS A 414 5.29 -10.52 -12.27
N LEU A 415 4.34 -10.16 -11.40
CA LEU A 415 4.42 -10.39 -9.95
C LEU A 415 4.50 -11.88 -9.58
N SER A 416 3.82 -12.76 -10.33
CA SER A 416 3.80 -14.21 -10.09
C SER A 416 5.18 -14.88 -10.15
N ARG A 417 6.14 -14.24 -10.82
CA ARG A 417 7.54 -14.70 -10.89
C ARG A 417 8.32 -14.43 -9.60
N HIS A 418 7.78 -13.58 -8.72
CA HIS A 418 8.40 -13.16 -7.46
C HIS A 418 7.66 -13.69 -6.23
N GLY A 419 6.45 -14.23 -6.38
CA GLY A 419 5.63 -14.76 -5.30
C GLY A 419 4.22 -15.10 -5.77
N ARG A 420 3.45 -15.80 -4.92
CA ARG A 420 2.05 -16.13 -5.21
C ARG A 420 1.24 -14.86 -5.39
N THR A 421 0.49 -14.76 -6.48
CA THR A 421 -0.27 -13.57 -6.80
C THR A 421 -1.76 -13.89 -6.85
N ALA A 422 -2.58 -13.08 -6.19
CA ALA A 422 -4.03 -13.15 -6.32
C ALA A 422 -4.54 -11.90 -7.02
N ILE A 423 -5.54 -12.06 -7.87
CA ILE A 423 -6.30 -10.97 -8.47
C ILE A 423 -7.69 -10.98 -7.84
N LEU A 424 -8.09 -9.84 -7.28
CA LEU A 424 -9.46 -9.56 -6.88
C LEU A 424 -10.03 -8.50 -7.83
N ASP A 425 -11.01 -8.89 -8.63
CA ASP A 425 -11.76 -7.96 -9.48
C ASP A 425 -13.02 -7.50 -8.75
N ILE A 426 -13.09 -6.19 -8.49
CA ILE A 426 -14.23 -5.50 -7.87
C ILE A 426 -14.92 -4.53 -8.84
N ASP A 427 -14.59 -4.57 -10.13
CA ASP A 427 -15.39 -3.95 -11.17
C ASP A 427 -16.80 -4.56 -11.22
N PHE A 428 -17.80 -3.78 -11.65
CA PHE A 428 -19.16 -4.30 -11.78
C PHE A 428 -19.25 -5.47 -12.75
N HIS A 429 -18.44 -5.45 -13.82
CA HIS A 429 -18.45 -6.48 -14.85
C HIS A 429 -17.47 -7.60 -14.53
N HIS A 430 -17.81 -8.81 -14.98
CA HIS A 430 -16.88 -9.94 -14.87
C HIS A 430 -15.63 -9.69 -15.72
N GLY A 431 -14.45 -9.76 -15.10
CA GLY A 431 -13.15 -9.74 -15.78
C GLY A 431 -12.85 -11.03 -16.56
N ASN A 432 -13.67 -11.33 -17.58
CA ASN A 432 -13.55 -12.53 -18.42
C ASN A 432 -12.19 -12.69 -19.09
N GLY A 433 -11.54 -11.58 -19.47
CA GLY A 433 -10.20 -11.60 -20.03
C GLY A 433 -9.16 -12.08 -19.03
N THR A 434 -9.29 -11.63 -17.79
CA THR A 434 -8.42 -12.06 -16.69
C THR A 434 -8.64 -13.53 -16.38
N GLN A 435 -9.91 -13.97 -16.33
CA GLN A 435 -10.25 -15.38 -16.18
C GLN A 435 -9.64 -16.24 -17.28
N ASP A 436 -9.84 -15.90 -18.56
CA ASP A 436 -9.30 -16.66 -19.71
C ASP A 436 -7.78 -16.85 -19.64
N ILE A 437 -7.04 -15.78 -19.32
CA ILE A 437 -5.57 -15.81 -19.28
C ILE A 437 -5.02 -16.78 -18.22
N PHE A 438 -5.71 -16.93 -17.07
CA PHE A 438 -5.25 -17.74 -15.95
C PHE A 438 -6.05 -19.03 -15.73
N TYR A 439 -7.05 -19.32 -16.56
CA TYR A 439 -8.03 -20.40 -16.30
C TYR A 439 -7.39 -21.79 -16.07
N ALA A 440 -6.29 -22.08 -16.77
CA ALA A 440 -5.53 -23.32 -16.65
C ALA A 440 -4.29 -23.24 -15.74
N ARG A 441 -4.13 -22.15 -14.98
CA ARG A 441 -2.94 -21.82 -14.17
C ARG A 441 -3.26 -21.81 -12.68
N SER A 442 -2.32 -22.29 -11.87
CA SER A 442 -2.42 -22.34 -10.40
C SER A 442 -1.49 -21.37 -9.68
N ASP A 443 -0.62 -20.67 -10.41
CA ASP A 443 0.33 -19.70 -9.87
C ASP A 443 -0.31 -18.32 -9.62
N VAL A 444 -1.48 -18.07 -10.21
CA VAL A 444 -2.30 -16.89 -10.00
C VAL A 444 -3.73 -17.29 -9.65
N LEU A 445 -4.24 -16.84 -8.51
CA LEU A 445 -5.66 -17.00 -8.14
C LEU A 445 -6.49 -15.85 -8.74
N THR A 446 -7.57 -16.17 -9.43
CA THR A 446 -8.54 -15.18 -9.94
C THR A 446 -9.83 -15.22 -9.14
N VAL A 447 -10.23 -14.08 -8.60
CA VAL A 447 -11.48 -13.91 -7.85
C VAL A 447 -12.21 -12.69 -8.38
N SER A 448 -13.48 -12.82 -8.75
CA SER A 448 -14.27 -11.70 -9.29
C SER A 448 -15.64 -11.62 -8.64
N ILE A 449 -16.06 -10.41 -8.23
CA ILE A 449 -17.39 -10.11 -7.71
C ILE A 449 -18.06 -9.15 -8.68
N HIS A 450 -19.12 -9.60 -9.36
CA HIS A 450 -19.67 -8.88 -10.51
C HIS A 450 -21.19 -9.09 -10.63
N GLY A 451 -21.84 -8.30 -11.48
CA GLY A 451 -23.23 -8.50 -11.87
C GLY A 451 -23.43 -9.86 -12.55
N HIS A 452 -24.55 -10.51 -12.27
CA HIS A 452 -24.83 -11.84 -12.81
C HIS A 452 -24.85 -11.82 -14.36
N PRO A 453 -24.11 -12.70 -15.05
CA PRO A 453 -23.97 -12.67 -16.52
C PRO A 453 -25.30 -12.70 -17.28
N ASP A 454 -26.34 -13.33 -16.75
CA ASP A 454 -27.70 -13.28 -17.33
C ASP A 454 -28.26 -11.86 -17.55
N HIS A 455 -27.71 -10.85 -16.86
CA HIS A 455 -28.21 -9.48 -16.85
C HIS A 455 -27.14 -8.43 -17.15
N SER A 456 -25.87 -8.82 -17.23
CA SER A 456 -24.76 -7.89 -17.43
C SER A 456 -23.67 -8.45 -18.33
N PHE A 457 -23.03 -7.56 -19.08
CA PHE A 457 -21.83 -7.87 -19.86
C PHE A 457 -20.78 -8.54 -18.95
N PRO A 458 -20.10 -9.61 -19.39
CA PRO A 458 -19.96 -10.10 -20.78
C PRO A 458 -20.97 -11.17 -21.22
N TYR A 459 -22.01 -11.46 -20.43
CA TYR A 459 -23.11 -12.39 -20.72
C TYR A 459 -22.76 -13.89 -20.85
N PHE A 460 -21.58 -14.23 -21.36
CA PHE A 460 -21.22 -15.61 -21.73
C PHE A 460 -20.13 -16.22 -20.85
N SER A 461 -19.76 -15.55 -19.76
CA SER A 461 -18.82 -16.04 -18.73
C SER A 461 -19.04 -15.29 -17.42
N GLY A 462 -18.48 -15.81 -16.32
CA GLY A 462 -18.65 -15.26 -14.98
C GLY A 462 -19.65 -16.07 -14.15
N PHE A 463 -20.10 -17.22 -14.65
CA PHE A 463 -20.96 -18.09 -13.86
C PHE A 463 -20.18 -18.74 -12.72
N SER A 464 -20.84 -18.96 -11.59
CA SER A 464 -20.21 -19.51 -10.38
C SER A 464 -19.64 -20.93 -10.54
N ALA A 465 -20.09 -21.67 -11.57
CA ALA A 465 -19.60 -23.01 -11.89
C ALA A 465 -18.22 -23.01 -12.58
N GLU A 466 -17.79 -21.88 -13.12
CA GLU A 466 -16.49 -21.72 -13.78
C GLU A 466 -15.39 -21.64 -12.73
N THR A 467 -14.70 -22.76 -12.48
CA THR A 467 -13.74 -22.89 -11.36
C THR A 467 -12.31 -23.15 -11.79
N GLY A 468 -12.01 -22.96 -13.08
CA GLY A 468 -10.71 -23.26 -13.68
C GLY A 468 -10.68 -24.64 -14.32
N GLU A 469 -9.57 -24.95 -14.99
CA GLU A 469 -9.37 -26.24 -15.66
C GLU A 469 -7.95 -26.77 -15.50
N GLY A 470 -7.76 -28.07 -15.67
CA GLY A 470 -6.44 -28.69 -15.57
C GLY A 470 -5.73 -28.32 -14.26
N PRO A 471 -4.48 -27.84 -14.30
CA PRO A 471 -3.77 -27.35 -13.10
C PRO A 471 -4.46 -26.18 -12.40
N GLY A 472 -5.21 -25.34 -13.12
CA GLY A 472 -5.92 -24.18 -12.58
C GLY A 472 -7.26 -24.50 -11.92
N LEU A 473 -7.69 -25.77 -11.89
CA LEU A 473 -8.92 -26.16 -11.22
C LEU A 473 -8.86 -25.79 -9.73
N GLY A 474 -9.84 -25.01 -9.27
CA GLY A 474 -9.91 -24.46 -7.92
C GLY A 474 -9.18 -23.13 -7.74
N PHE A 475 -8.58 -22.56 -8.80
CA PHE A 475 -7.89 -21.26 -8.79
C PHE A 475 -8.65 -20.14 -9.50
N ASN A 476 -9.90 -20.41 -9.92
CA ASN A 476 -10.85 -19.38 -10.37
C ASN A 476 -12.11 -19.39 -9.52
N HIS A 477 -12.56 -18.22 -9.07
CA HIS A 477 -13.76 -18.07 -8.26
C HIS A 477 -14.61 -16.87 -8.68
N ASN A 478 -15.78 -17.15 -9.22
CA ASN A 478 -16.77 -16.15 -9.60
C ASN A 478 -17.87 -16.02 -8.55
N PHE A 479 -18.17 -14.77 -8.20
CA PHE A 479 -19.26 -14.39 -7.30
C PHE A 479 -20.25 -13.49 -8.04
N PRO A 480 -21.09 -14.03 -8.94
CA PRO A 480 -22.11 -13.26 -9.62
C PRO A 480 -23.23 -12.87 -8.65
N LEU A 481 -23.65 -11.60 -8.71
CA LEU A 481 -24.67 -11.01 -7.84
C LEU A 481 -25.85 -10.46 -8.65
N PRO A 482 -27.08 -10.49 -8.09
CA PRO A 482 -28.24 -9.97 -8.78
C PRO A 482 -28.18 -8.43 -8.94
N PRO A 483 -28.95 -7.86 -9.89
CA PRO A 483 -29.13 -6.41 -9.99
C PRO A 483 -29.58 -5.79 -8.67
N ASN A 484 -29.27 -4.51 -8.47
CA ASN A 484 -29.61 -3.73 -7.27
C ASN A 484 -28.98 -4.25 -5.95
N THR A 485 -27.89 -5.02 -6.03
CA THR A 485 -27.11 -5.40 -4.84
C THR A 485 -26.62 -4.15 -4.10
N ASP A 486 -26.89 -4.10 -2.79
CA ASP A 486 -26.51 -3.02 -1.88
C ASP A 486 -25.19 -3.30 -1.15
N ASP A 487 -24.77 -2.36 -0.30
CA ASP A 487 -23.53 -2.46 0.49
C ASP A 487 -23.47 -3.74 1.34
N ALA A 488 -24.56 -4.10 2.02
CA ALA A 488 -24.59 -5.23 2.94
C ALA A 488 -24.44 -6.57 2.21
N ALA A 489 -25.16 -6.75 1.11
CA ALA A 489 -25.06 -7.95 0.28
C ALA A 489 -23.69 -8.07 -0.39
N TYR A 490 -23.13 -6.95 -0.86
CA TYR A 490 -21.80 -6.92 -1.46
C TYR A 490 -20.72 -7.28 -0.44
N VAL A 491 -20.71 -6.65 0.74
CA VAL A 491 -19.70 -6.91 1.79
C VAL A 491 -19.73 -8.36 2.27
N LYS A 492 -20.93 -8.95 2.43
CA LYS A 492 -21.06 -10.39 2.75
C LYS A 492 -20.42 -11.29 1.69
N THR A 493 -20.49 -10.89 0.43
CA THR A 493 -19.86 -11.62 -0.68
C THR A 493 -18.37 -11.37 -0.74
N LEU A 494 -17.93 -10.15 -0.49
CA LEU A 494 -16.53 -9.78 -0.34
C LEU A 494 -15.84 -10.62 0.74
N ASP A 495 -16.47 -10.87 1.88
CA ASP A 495 -15.90 -11.73 2.92
C ASP A 495 -15.67 -13.17 2.45
N LYS A 496 -16.56 -13.71 1.62
CA LYS A 496 -16.37 -15.04 1.00
C LYS A 496 -15.22 -15.03 -0.01
N ALA A 497 -15.16 -14.01 -0.86
CA ALA A 497 -14.11 -13.82 -1.85
C ALA A 497 -12.73 -13.70 -1.17
N LEU A 498 -12.65 -12.85 -0.15
CA LEU A 498 -11.43 -12.65 0.62
C LEU A 498 -11.04 -13.89 1.42
N SER A 499 -11.99 -14.69 1.90
CA SER A 499 -11.68 -16.00 2.52
C SER A 499 -10.99 -16.98 1.55
N ARG A 500 -11.25 -16.88 0.24
CA ARG A 500 -10.52 -17.66 -0.78
C ARG A 500 -9.09 -17.14 -0.93
N ILE A 501 -8.94 -15.82 -0.98
CA ILE A 501 -7.63 -15.15 -1.07
C ILE A 501 -6.77 -15.48 0.15
N ASP A 502 -7.34 -15.40 1.36
CA ASP A 502 -6.63 -15.68 2.61
C ASP A 502 -6.17 -17.15 2.70
N ARG A 503 -6.95 -18.08 2.14
CA ARG A 503 -6.54 -19.50 2.02
C ARG A 503 -5.39 -19.70 1.03
N PHE A 504 -5.40 -18.95 -0.07
CA PHE A 504 -4.32 -18.97 -1.05
C PHE A 504 -3.02 -18.35 -0.53
N ARG A 505 -3.11 -17.44 0.46
CA ARG A 505 -1.99 -16.73 1.09
C ARG A 505 -1.06 -16.05 0.07
N PRO A 506 -1.57 -15.10 -0.74
CA PRO A 506 -0.76 -14.43 -1.74
C PRO A 506 0.36 -13.60 -1.10
N ASP A 507 1.47 -13.50 -1.81
CA ASP A 507 2.53 -12.53 -1.54
C ASP A 507 2.17 -11.16 -2.14
N PHE A 508 1.35 -11.14 -3.19
CA PHE A 508 0.87 -9.93 -3.87
C PHE A 508 -0.62 -10.00 -4.16
N LEU A 509 -1.34 -8.91 -3.89
CA LEU A 509 -2.74 -8.73 -4.26
C LEU A 509 -2.88 -7.70 -5.36
N VAL A 510 -3.37 -8.11 -6.53
CA VAL A 510 -3.78 -7.20 -7.60
C VAL A 510 -5.28 -6.94 -7.47
N VAL A 511 -5.70 -5.68 -7.44
CA VAL A 511 -7.11 -5.29 -7.37
C VAL A 511 -7.49 -4.63 -8.69
N SER A 512 -8.29 -5.32 -9.50
CA SER A 512 -8.95 -4.71 -10.66
C SER A 512 -10.08 -3.83 -10.15
N PHE A 513 -9.89 -2.53 -10.27
CA PHE A 513 -10.63 -1.50 -9.54
C PHE A 513 -11.57 -0.74 -10.48
N GLY A 514 -12.82 -1.20 -10.54
CA GLY A 514 -13.93 -0.48 -11.16
C GLY A 514 -14.75 0.30 -10.13
N LEU A 515 -15.28 1.45 -10.55
CA LEU A 515 -16.14 2.31 -9.73
C LEU A 515 -17.58 2.38 -10.28
N ASP A 516 -17.90 1.55 -11.27
CA ASP A 516 -19.25 1.34 -11.83
C ASP A 516 -20.15 0.49 -10.93
N VAL A 517 -19.61 -0.08 -9.85
CA VAL A 517 -20.42 -0.68 -8.76
C VAL A 517 -21.24 0.34 -7.98
N LEU A 518 -20.88 1.63 -8.05
CA LEU A 518 -21.56 2.70 -7.31
C LEU A 518 -22.93 3.01 -7.93
N GLY A 519 -23.92 3.20 -7.05
CA GLY A 519 -25.29 3.55 -7.45
C GLY A 519 -25.34 4.74 -8.42
N GLY A 520 -26.05 4.57 -9.52
CA GLY A 520 -26.23 5.60 -10.55
C GLY A 520 -25.09 5.73 -11.57
N ASP A 521 -24.17 4.76 -11.62
CA ASP A 521 -23.31 4.59 -12.79
C ASP A 521 -24.13 4.11 -14.01
N PRO A 522 -23.89 4.62 -15.23
CA PRO A 522 -24.68 4.24 -16.41
C PRO A 522 -24.44 2.80 -16.91
N THR A 523 -23.38 2.12 -16.43
CA THR A 523 -23.03 0.77 -16.91
C THR A 523 -23.25 -0.32 -15.87
N GLY A 524 -23.46 0.05 -14.61
CA GLY A 524 -23.68 -0.87 -13.50
C GLY A 524 -25.08 -0.79 -12.93
N THR A 525 -25.55 -1.90 -12.34
CA THR A 525 -26.87 -1.97 -11.68
C THR A 525 -26.78 -2.15 -10.16
N PHE A 526 -25.57 -2.18 -9.60
CA PHE A 526 -25.40 -2.19 -8.15
C PHE A 526 -25.71 -0.81 -7.54
N LEU A 527 -26.00 -0.83 -6.24
CA LEU A 527 -26.38 0.35 -5.46
C LEU A 527 -25.35 0.65 -4.38
N LEU A 528 -24.07 0.30 -4.60
CA LEU A 528 -23.05 0.56 -3.59
C LEU A 528 -22.95 2.06 -3.34
N SER A 529 -22.79 2.39 -2.05
CA SER A 529 -22.56 3.75 -1.59
C SER A 529 -21.06 4.03 -1.45
N THR A 530 -20.73 5.29 -1.14
CA THR A 530 -19.37 5.65 -0.75
C THR A 530 -18.95 4.97 0.55
N ASP A 531 -19.89 4.69 1.46
CA ASP A 531 -19.58 3.99 2.70
C ASP A 531 -19.27 2.52 2.43
N GLY A 532 -19.99 1.89 1.49
CA GLY A 532 -19.63 0.57 0.95
C GLY A 532 -18.19 0.52 0.44
N MET A 533 -17.77 1.52 -0.35
CA MET A 533 -16.37 1.62 -0.81
C MET A 533 -15.36 1.78 0.34
N ARG A 534 -15.70 2.51 1.41
CA ARG A 534 -14.87 2.62 2.62
C ARG A 534 -14.75 1.26 3.30
N THR A 535 -15.85 0.51 3.43
CA THR A 535 -15.85 -0.84 4.01
C THR A 535 -15.03 -1.81 3.19
N ILE A 536 -15.15 -1.80 1.86
CA ILE A 536 -14.31 -2.63 0.97
C ILE A 536 -12.82 -2.35 1.24
N ALA A 537 -12.42 -1.08 1.26
CA ALA A 537 -11.04 -0.68 1.54
C ALA A 537 -10.55 -1.12 2.92
N GLN A 538 -11.39 -1.02 3.96
CA GLN A 538 -11.07 -1.49 5.31
C GLN A 538 -10.85 -3.02 5.35
N HIS A 539 -11.67 -3.80 4.65
CA HIS A 539 -11.51 -5.25 4.58
C HIS A 539 -10.19 -5.63 3.87
N LEU A 540 -9.82 -4.89 2.82
CA LEU A 540 -8.54 -5.08 2.13
C LEU A 540 -7.33 -4.64 2.98
N ALA A 541 -7.46 -3.54 3.72
CA ALA A 541 -6.40 -3.01 4.59
C ALA A 541 -5.96 -4.03 5.66
N ARG A 542 -6.93 -4.66 6.33
CA ARG A 542 -6.71 -5.60 7.44
C ARG A 542 -5.84 -6.80 7.10
N ARG A 543 -5.74 -7.16 5.81
CA ARG A 543 -4.97 -8.31 5.34
C ARG A 543 -3.48 -8.02 5.14
N ASN A 544 -3.11 -6.74 5.11
CA ASN A 544 -1.74 -6.27 4.99
C ASN A 544 -0.95 -6.84 3.79
N TYR A 545 -1.61 -7.32 2.73
CA TYR A 545 -0.93 -7.69 1.50
C TYR A 545 -0.39 -6.45 0.77
N PRO A 546 0.82 -6.50 0.19
CA PRO A 546 1.26 -5.57 -0.83
C PRO A 546 0.28 -5.56 -2.00
N MET A 547 -0.22 -4.37 -2.35
CA MET A 547 -1.37 -4.21 -3.24
C MET A 547 -1.02 -3.42 -4.48
N LEU A 548 -1.31 -3.99 -5.65
CA LEU A 548 -1.37 -3.26 -6.91
C LEU A 548 -2.84 -3.00 -7.24
N VAL A 549 -3.27 -1.75 -7.21
CA VAL A 549 -4.60 -1.34 -7.67
C VAL A 549 -4.50 -0.95 -9.15
N VAL A 550 -5.30 -1.55 -10.02
CA VAL A 550 -5.32 -1.28 -11.46
C VAL A 550 -6.68 -0.71 -11.83
N GLN A 551 -6.72 0.52 -12.35
CA GLN A 551 -7.99 1.14 -12.74
C GLN A 551 -8.65 0.37 -13.90
N GLU A 552 -9.91 -0.02 -13.71
CA GLU A 552 -10.79 -0.62 -14.73
C GLU A 552 -11.93 0.36 -15.10
N GLY A 553 -13.19 0.00 -14.86
CA GLY A 553 -14.41 0.71 -15.23
C GLY A 553 -14.83 1.87 -14.31
N GLY A 554 -16.10 2.24 -14.38
CA GLY A 554 -16.68 3.45 -13.77
C GLY A 554 -16.72 4.65 -14.71
N TYR A 555 -17.90 5.20 -14.94
CA TYR A 555 -18.17 6.14 -16.05
C TYR A 555 -18.98 7.37 -15.64
N ASN A 556 -19.60 7.34 -14.47
CA ASN A 556 -20.15 8.53 -13.84
C ASN A 556 -19.03 9.33 -13.14
N LEU A 557 -18.70 10.52 -13.66
CA LEU A 557 -17.58 11.34 -13.15
C LEU A 557 -17.75 11.73 -11.67
N ARG A 558 -18.98 11.91 -11.19
CA ARG A 558 -19.23 12.24 -9.78
C ARG A 558 -18.97 11.01 -8.89
N ASN A 559 -19.37 9.83 -9.36
CA ASN A 559 -19.08 8.56 -8.67
C ASN A 559 -17.59 8.27 -8.67
N LEU A 560 -16.88 8.50 -9.77
CA LEU A 560 -15.41 8.38 -9.82
C LEU A 560 -14.73 9.22 -8.72
N LYS A 561 -15.04 10.51 -8.64
CA LYS A 561 -14.45 11.42 -7.63
C LYS A 561 -14.75 10.97 -6.21
N ARG A 562 -16.00 10.63 -5.90
CA ARG A 562 -16.42 10.24 -4.54
C ARG A 562 -15.90 8.86 -4.14
N GLY A 563 -15.96 7.90 -5.06
CA GLY A 563 -15.57 6.51 -4.83
C GLY A 563 -14.07 6.35 -4.63
N VAL A 564 -13.25 7.00 -5.46
CA VAL A 564 -11.79 6.93 -5.34
C VAL A 564 -11.30 7.53 -4.03
N VAL A 565 -11.90 8.65 -3.60
CA VAL A 565 -11.60 9.31 -2.32
C VAL A 565 -12.02 8.44 -1.15
N ALA A 566 -13.22 7.85 -1.20
CA ALA A 566 -13.72 6.95 -0.18
C ALA A 566 -12.82 5.72 -0.01
N PHE A 567 -12.46 5.07 -1.13
CA PHE A 567 -11.63 3.88 -1.13
C PHE A 567 -10.21 4.15 -0.62
N PHE A 568 -9.46 5.07 -1.25
CA PHE A 568 -8.07 5.32 -0.86
C PHE A 568 -7.94 6.09 0.46
N GLY A 569 -8.91 6.94 0.79
CA GLY A 569 -8.99 7.58 2.11
C GLY A 569 -9.10 6.53 3.22
N ALA A 570 -10.07 5.62 3.12
CA ALA A 570 -10.24 4.58 4.14
C ALA A 570 -9.08 3.55 4.12
N LEU A 571 -8.50 3.25 2.95
CA LEU A 571 -7.33 2.38 2.84
C LEU A 571 -6.11 3.00 3.57
N ALA A 572 -5.91 4.30 3.43
CA ALA A 572 -4.84 5.03 4.13
C ALA A 572 -5.13 5.14 5.63
N GLU A 573 -6.36 5.43 6.03
CA GLU A 573 -6.78 5.49 7.44
C GLU A 573 -6.61 4.14 8.14
N SER A 574 -6.86 3.03 7.45
CA SER A 574 -6.83 1.67 8.04
C SER A 574 -5.44 1.00 8.01
N ARG A 575 -4.49 1.59 7.29
CA ARG A 575 -3.09 1.12 7.19
C ARG A 575 -2.09 2.02 7.91
N ARG A 576 -2.57 3.15 8.43
CA ARG A 576 -1.96 3.84 9.57
C ARG A 576 -2.23 2.95 10.77
#